data_AF-A0AA85FG34-F1
#
_entry.id   AF-A0AA85FG34-F1
#
_cell.length_a   1.000
_cell.length_b   1.000
_cell.length_c   1.000
_cell.angle_alpha   90.00
_cell.angle_beta   90.00
_cell.angle_gamma   90.00
#
_symmetry.space_group_name_H-M   'P 1'
#
loop_
_entity.id
_entity.type
_entity.pdbx_description
1 polymer ?
#
loop_
_entity_poly.entity_id
_entity_poly.type
_entity_poly.pdbx_seq_one_letter_code
_entity_poly.pdbx_strand_id
1 'polypeptide(L)'
;MEEKVPGVTEFLTSRQNEINLHTPPKYATDLDKEDLELIHDFGSLSTQQLMDKIKHLQNLAYQVGLEEAKEMTRGKFLNILGKR
;
A
#
# COMPACT_ATOMS: atom_id res chain seq x y z
N MET A 1 -21.33 15.81 -18.99
CA MET A 1 -20.25 15.69 -19.99
C MET A 1 -19.00 15.36 -19.20
N GLU A 2 -18.53 14.12 -19.27
CA GLU A 2 -17.34 13.66 -18.55
C GLU A 2 -16.11 14.15 -19.31
N GLU A 3 -15.33 15.06 -18.71
CA GLU A 3 -14.12 15.57 -19.34
C GLU A 3 -13.04 14.49 -19.29
N LYS A 4 -12.86 13.81 -20.43
CA LYS A 4 -11.90 12.72 -20.54
C LYS A 4 -10.49 13.31 -20.62
N VAL A 5 -9.82 13.39 -19.47
CA VAL A 5 -8.44 13.88 -19.35
C VAL A 5 -7.53 13.02 -20.23
N PRO A 6 -6.88 13.60 -21.26
CA PRO A 6 -5.96 12.87 -22.12
C PRO A 6 -4.81 12.24 -21.30
N GLY A 7 -4.45 11.00 -21.59
CA GLY A 7 -3.42 10.25 -20.86
C GLY A 7 -3.95 9.36 -19.73
N VAL A 8 -5.00 9.78 -18.99
CA VAL A 8 -5.59 8.95 -17.92
C VAL A 8 -6.27 7.70 -18.50
N THR A 9 -6.96 7.86 -19.63
CA THR A 9 -7.63 6.73 -20.28
C THR A 9 -6.63 5.71 -20.83
N GLU A 10 -5.52 6.18 -21.40
CA GLU A 10 -4.48 5.32 -21.97
C GLU A 10 -3.71 4.58 -20.87
N PHE A 11 -3.49 5.23 -19.72
CA PHE A 11 -2.94 4.61 -18.53
C PHE A 11 -3.85 3.51 -17.95
N LEU A 12 -5.17 3.74 -17.87
CA LEU A 12 -6.12 2.73 -17.40
C LEU A 12 -6.23 1.54 -18.37
N THR A 13 -6.26 1.82 -19.67
CA THR A 13 -6.41 0.78 -20.70
C THR A 13 -5.15 -0.11 -20.80
N SER A 14 -3.96 0.47 -20.67
CA SER A 14 -2.69 -0.29 -20.66
C SER A 14 -2.55 -1.20 -19.45
N ARG A 15 -3.14 -0.81 -18.30
CA ARG A 15 -3.20 -1.62 -17.06
C ARG A 15 -4.33 -2.63 -17.05
N GLN A 16 -5.36 -2.48 -17.90
CA GLN A 16 -6.57 -3.31 -17.86
C GLN A 16 -6.29 -4.81 -18.05
N ASN A 17 -5.25 -5.17 -18.81
CA ASN A 17 -4.83 -6.58 -18.97
C ASN A 17 -4.11 -7.17 -17.75
N GLU A 18 -3.53 -6.33 -16.88
CA GLU A 18 -2.92 -6.75 -15.60
C GLU A 18 -3.97 -6.89 -14.48
N ILE A 19 -5.15 -6.31 -14.68
CA ILE A 19 -6.28 -6.29 -13.74
C ILE A 19 -7.32 -7.32 -14.21
N ASN A 20 -6.93 -8.60 -14.37
CA ASN A 20 -7.90 -9.70 -14.40
C ASN A 20 -8.40 -9.94 -12.96
N LEU A 21 -9.20 -8.99 -12.48
CA LEU A 21 -9.73 -8.88 -11.12
C LEU A 21 -11.14 -9.47 -11.04
N HIS A 22 -11.31 -10.75 -11.41
CA HIS A 22 -12.60 -11.44 -11.22
C HIS A 22 -12.79 -11.96 -9.78
N THR A 23 -11.82 -11.72 -8.90
CA THR A 23 -12.00 -11.87 -7.46
C THR A 23 -12.14 -10.47 -6.86
N PRO A 24 -13.27 -10.16 -6.19
CA PRO A 24 -13.32 -8.94 -5.41
C PRO A 24 -12.17 -8.99 -4.41
N PRO A 25 -11.41 -7.89 -4.26
CA PRO A 25 -10.33 -7.84 -3.29
C PRO A 25 -10.89 -8.11 -1.89
N LYS A 26 -10.10 -8.71 -0.99
CA LYS A 26 -10.60 -9.19 0.32
C LYS A 26 -11.33 -8.13 1.14
N TYR A 27 -10.90 -6.86 1.05
CA TYR A 27 -11.56 -5.70 1.67
C TYR A 27 -12.97 -5.39 1.14
N ALA A 28 -13.38 -6.00 0.02
CA ALA A 28 -14.69 -5.83 -0.59
C ALA A 28 -15.69 -6.92 -0.18
N THR A 29 -15.26 -7.98 0.51
CA THR A 29 -16.10 -9.14 0.81
C THR A 29 -16.25 -9.46 2.30
N ASP A 30 -15.28 -9.08 3.14
CA ASP A 30 -15.42 -9.19 4.60
C ASP A 30 -14.54 -8.11 5.24
N LEU A 31 -15.19 -7.12 5.88
CA LEU A 31 -14.50 -6.18 6.77
C LEU A 31 -14.63 -6.73 8.17
N ASP A 32 -13.51 -7.06 8.80
CA ASP A 32 -13.51 -7.53 10.17
C ASP A 32 -13.79 -6.36 11.13
N LYS A 33 -14.13 -6.66 12.39
CA LYS A 33 -14.42 -5.63 13.40
C LYS A 33 -13.28 -4.61 13.54
N GLU A 34 -12.05 -5.09 13.43
CA GLU A 34 -10.84 -4.28 13.48
C GLU A 34 -10.73 -3.33 12.28
N ASP A 35 -11.11 -3.78 11.08
CA ASP A 35 -11.13 -2.94 9.88
C ASP A 35 -12.17 -1.83 9.99
N LEU A 36 -13.36 -2.13 10.52
CA LEU A 36 -14.42 -1.14 10.75
C LEU A 36 -14.03 -0.10 11.80
N GLU A 37 -13.39 -0.52 12.89
CA GLU A 37 -12.85 0.38 13.91
C GLU A 37 -11.77 1.28 13.30
N LEU A 38 -10.88 0.74 12.47
CA LEU A 38 -9.83 1.50 11.82
C LEU A 38 -10.39 2.54 10.84
N ILE A 39 -11.40 2.18 10.04
CA ILE A 39 -12.09 3.11 9.13
C ILE A 39 -12.80 4.22 9.91
N HIS A 40 -13.48 3.88 11.01
CA HIS A 40 -14.13 4.87 11.87
C HIS A 40 -13.11 5.83 12.48
N ASP A 41 -12.01 5.31 13.01
CA ASP A 41 -10.94 6.10 13.60
C ASP A 41 -10.35 7.07 12.57
N PHE A 42 -10.05 6.61 11.35
CA PHE A 42 -9.57 7.48 10.28
C PHE A 42 -10.62 8.48 9.79
N GLY A 43 -11.89 8.11 9.73
CA GLY A 43 -13.00 8.98 9.35
C GLY A 43 -13.30 10.08 10.39
N SER A 44 -12.96 9.84 11.65
CA SER A 44 -13.11 10.80 12.75
C SER A 44 -11.98 11.85 12.81
N LEU A 45 -10.88 11.64 12.08
CA LEU A 45 -9.75 12.57 12.07
C LEU A 45 -10.09 13.83 11.27
N SER A 46 -9.65 14.97 11.79
CA SER A 46 -9.59 16.18 10.98
C SER A 46 -8.56 16.04 9.84
N THR A 47 -8.72 16.83 8.78
CA THR A 47 -7.78 16.83 7.63
C THR A 47 -6.32 17.00 8.07
N GLN A 48 -6.07 17.86 9.07
CA GLN A 48 -4.72 18.09 9.60
C GLN A 48 -4.15 16.83 10.26
N GLN A 49 -4.94 16.16 11.11
CA GLN A 49 -4.53 14.94 11.80
C GLN A 49 -4.31 13.78 10.82
N LEU A 50 -5.13 13.67 9.77
CA LEU A 50 -4.94 12.69 8.71
C LEU A 50 -3.61 12.91 7.97
N MET A 51 -3.30 14.15 7.63
CA MET A 51 -2.02 14.49 6.97
C MET A 51 -0.81 14.18 7.84
N ASP A 52 -0.90 14.41 9.15
CA ASP A 52 0.18 14.09 10.09
C ASP A 52 0.35 12.57 10.26
N LYS A 53 -0.76 11.80 10.29
CA LYS A 53 -0.73 10.32 10.23
C LYS A 53 -0.07 9.80 8.95
N ILE A 54 -0.39 10.40 7.79
CA ILE A 54 0.22 10.01 6.51
C ILE A 54 1.74 10.24 6.54
N LYS A 55 2.19 11.42 7.00
CA LYS A 55 3.63 11.71 7.13
C LYS A 55 4.31 10.74 8.10
N HIS A 56 3.68 10.44 9.23
CA HIS A 56 4.21 9.48 10.18
C HIS A 56 4.37 8.09 9.55
N LEU A 57 3.36 7.60 8.83
CA LEU A 57 3.42 6.30 8.16
C LEU A 57 4.50 6.26 7.07
N GLN A 58 4.67 7.34 6.31
CA GLN A 58 5.76 7.46 5.33
C GLN A 58 7.14 7.40 6.00
N ASN A 59 7.32 8.08 7.12
CA ASN A 59 8.57 8.03 7.89
C ASN A 59 8.84 6.62 8.43
N LEU A 60 7.80 5.95 8.94
CA LEU A 60 7.91 4.58 9.42
C LEU A 60 8.29 3.61 8.28
N ALA A 61 7.60 3.70 7.14
CA ALA A 61 7.92 2.88 5.97
C ALA A 61 9.36 3.07 5.50
N TYR A 62 9.87 4.31 5.54
CA TYR A 62 11.25 4.61 5.24
C TYR A 62 12.22 3.95 6.24
N GLN A 63 11.97 4.09 7.54
CA GLN A 63 12.81 3.48 8.58
C GLN A 63 12.86 1.96 8.47
N VAL A 64 11.69 1.32 8.31
CA VAL A 64 11.60 -0.13 8.12
C VAL A 64 12.36 -0.55 6.87
N GLY A 65 12.21 0.17 5.76
CA GLY A 65 12.96 -0.13 4.53
C GLY A 65 14.48 -0.06 4.69
N LEU A 66 14.98 0.87 5.51
CA LEU A 66 16.42 0.93 5.84
C LEU A 66 16.87 -0.27 6.68
N GLU A 67 16.07 -0.67 7.68
CA GLU A 67 16.36 -1.82 8.53
C GLU A 67 16.33 -3.13 7.73
N GLU A 68 15.32 -3.32 6.89
CA GLU A 68 15.21 -4.47 5.99
C GLU A 68 16.42 -4.55 5.05
N ALA A 69 16.81 -3.45 4.41
CA ALA A 69 17.96 -3.42 3.50
C ALA A 69 19.27 -3.81 4.23
N LYS A 70 19.44 -3.36 5.48
CA LYS A 70 20.58 -3.71 6.32
C LYS A 70 20.59 -5.19 6.66
N GLU A 71 19.46 -5.74 7.11
CA GLU A 71 19.38 -7.16 7.48
C GLU A 71 19.50 -8.07 6.25
N MET A 72 18.96 -7.67 5.10
CA MET A 72 19.15 -8.39 3.83
C MET A 72 20.62 -8.41 3.40
N THR A 73 21.31 -7.28 3.53
CA THR A 73 22.76 -7.19 3.25
C THR A 73 23.55 -8.11 4.17
N ARG A 74 23.24 -8.11 5.46
CA ARG A 74 23.84 -8.99 6.45
C ARG A 74 23.57 -10.47 6.15
N GLY A 75 22.34 -10.83 5.80
CA GLY A 75 21.95 -12.17 5.39
C GLY A 75 22.72 -12.66 4.17
N LYS A 76 22.97 -11.78 3.20
CA LYS A 76 23.83 -12.07 2.04
C LYS A 76 25.26 -12.42 2.45
N PHE A 77 25.88 -11.64 3.34
CA PHE A 77 27.23 -11.92 3.83
C PHE A 77 27.33 -13.21 4.64
N LEU A 78 26.29 -13.56 5.38
CA LEU A 78 26.22 -14.79 6.15
C LEU A 78 25.78 -15.99 5.30
N ASN A 79 25.52 -15.80 4.00
CA ASN A 79 25.07 -16.81 3.05
C ASN A 79 23.87 -17.65 3.53
N ILE A 80 22.99 -17.06 4.34
CA ILE A 80 21.84 -17.77 4.92
C ILE A 80 20.74 -18.06 3.89
N LEU A 81 20.72 -17.28 2.79
CA LEU A 81 19.80 -17.45 1.66
C LEU A 81 20.45 -18.20 0.49
N GLY A 82 21.69 -18.68 0.64
CA GLY A 82 22.37 -19.48 -0.38
C GLY A 82 21.68 -20.83 -0.57
N LYS A 83 21.52 -21.28 -1.82
CA LYS A 83 21.03 -22.65 -2.10
C LYS A 83 22.04 -23.66 -1.57
N ARG A 84 21.54 -24.69 -0.87
CA ARG A 84 22.30 -25.89 -0.50
C ARG A 84 22.73 -26.67 -1.74
#